data_AF-A0A7Y3A879-F1
#
_entry.id   AF-A0A7Y3A879-F1
#
_cell.length_a   1.000
_cell.length_b   1.000
_cell.length_c   1.000
_cell.angle_alpha   90.00
_cell.angle_beta   90.00
_cell.angle_gamma   90.00
#
_symmetry.space_group_name_H-M   'P 1'
#
loop_
_entity.id
_entity.type
_entity.pdbx_description
1 polymer ?
#
loop_
_entity_poly.entity_id
_entity_poly.type
_entity_poly.pdbx_seq_one_letter_code
_entity_poly.pdbx_strand_id
1 'polypeptide(L)'
;MDPAVMNTALLDIIRRVLIAAVAILALIVLIAAFRRVIEVREPLAAPTTTAATTTTVATTTTDATTTTTTTVPEPPCEVPAVTPASGNIVLTLHYSCGNAPFPTGNTVVYREVPDTQLVITATTRALLDGPTAEEAAAGFRSPFGPEAGGEDLVNISLSSGRLVIDLADTATTGAESEAFLLGDLSATLFRFSSVSSVEYRLNGSCDDFWAIFGTACDVLERSQWEAQQAEWIDLANG
;
A
#
# COMPACT_ATOMS: atom_id res chain seq x y z
N MET A 1 19.27 -49.96 26.63
CA MET A 1 19.51 -48.72 25.87
C MET A 1 20.53 -49.06 24.80
N ASP A 2 20.10 -49.01 23.54
CA ASP A 2 20.89 -49.45 22.41
C ASP A 2 21.98 -48.39 22.11
N PRO A 3 23.29 -48.73 22.15
CA PRO A 3 24.38 -47.77 21.93
C PRO A 3 24.30 -47.07 20.56
N ALA A 4 23.61 -47.67 19.59
CA ALA A 4 23.38 -47.05 18.28
C ALA A 4 22.47 -45.81 18.34
N VAL A 5 21.49 -45.77 19.25
CA VAL A 5 20.51 -44.67 19.37
C VAL A 5 21.13 -43.44 20.05
N MET A 6 22.10 -43.64 20.95
CA MET A 6 22.76 -42.55 21.67
C MET A 6 23.72 -41.74 20.76
N ASN A 7 24.32 -42.39 19.77
CA ASN A 7 25.21 -41.73 18.82
C ASN A 7 24.47 -40.83 17.81
N THR A 8 23.26 -41.20 17.39
CA THR A 8 22.44 -40.38 16.47
C THR A 8 21.90 -39.12 17.14
N ALA A 9 21.45 -39.23 18.40
CA ALA A 9 20.99 -38.09 19.17
C ALA A 9 22.12 -37.08 19.44
N LEU A 10 23.32 -37.58 19.74
CA LEU A 10 24.50 -36.74 19.96
C LEU A 10 24.91 -36.00 18.67
N LEU A 11 24.87 -36.66 17.52
CA LEU A 11 25.19 -36.04 16.22
C LEU A 11 24.19 -34.95 15.81
N ASP A 12 22.89 -35.13 16.09
CA ASP A 12 21.88 -34.09 15.78
C ASP A 12 22.05 -32.85 16.66
N ILE A 13 22.38 -33.04 17.95
CA ILE A 13 22.68 -31.93 18.86
C ILE A 13 23.93 -31.16 18.39
N ILE A 14 25.01 -31.88 18.04
CA ILE A 14 26.26 -31.26 17.54
C ILE A 14 25.98 -30.46 16.26
N ARG A 15 25.17 -31.01 15.34
CA ARG A 15 24.82 -30.33 14.08
C ARG A 15 24.02 -29.04 14.32
N ARG A 16 23.04 -29.06 15.21
CA ARG A 16 22.24 -27.86 15.55
C ARG A 16 23.08 -26.78 16.22
N VAL A 17 23.98 -27.15 17.12
CA VAL A 17 24.91 -26.22 17.78
C VAL A 17 25.87 -25.59 16.76
N LEU A 18 26.41 -26.36 15.82
CA LEU A 18 27.28 -25.83 14.76
C LEU A 18 26.55 -24.85 13.85
N ILE A 19 25.32 -25.15 13.43
CA ILE A 19 24.51 -24.25 12.59
C ILE A 19 24.24 -22.93 13.33
N ALA A 20 23.87 -22.98 14.61
CA ALA A 20 23.64 -21.79 15.41
C ALA A 20 24.92 -20.94 15.58
N ALA A 21 26.07 -21.57 15.82
CA ALA A 21 27.34 -20.87 15.95
C ALA A 21 27.76 -20.16 14.65
N VAL A 22 27.56 -20.79 13.49
CA VAL A 22 27.84 -20.18 12.18
C VAL A 22 26.91 -18.99 11.91
N ALA A 23 25.62 -19.11 12.24
CA ALA A 23 24.65 -18.02 12.08
C ALA A 23 25.00 -16.80 12.96
N ILE A 24 25.41 -17.03 14.20
CA ILE A 24 25.83 -15.96 15.13
C ILE A 24 27.09 -15.25 14.60
N LEU A 25 28.08 -16.00 14.10
CA LEU A 25 29.28 -15.42 13.51
C LEU A 25 28.97 -14.57 12.27
N ALA A 26 28.08 -15.05 11.39
CA ALA A 26 27.65 -14.28 10.21
C ALA A 26 26.94 -12.97 10.61
N LEU A 27 26.09 -13.02 11.64
CA LEU A 27 25.40 -11.82 12.16
C LEU A 27 26.39 -10.81 12.74
N ILE A 28 27.41 -11.24 13.49
CA ILE A 28 28.43 -10.34 14.04
C ILE A 28 29.22 -9.65 12.92
N VAL A 29 29.57 -10.37 11.85
CA VAL A 29 30.26 -9.79 10.68
C VAL A 29 29.36 -8.77 9.96
N LEU A 30 28.07 -9.05 9.81
CA LEU A 30 27.09 -8.11 9.24
C LEU A 30 26.97 -6.83 10.08
N ILE A 31 26.86 -6.94 11.40
CA ILE A 31 26.79 -5.78 12.31
C ILE A 31 28.08 -4.95 12.23
N ALA A 32 29.25 -5.60 12.15
CA ALA A 32 30.53 -4.91 12.03
C ALA A 32 30.69 -4.19 10.68
N ALA A 33 30.18 -4.76 9.59
CA ALA A 33 30.15 -4.13 8.28
C ALA A 33 29.19 -2.93 8.24
N PHE A 34 28.01 -3.05 8.86
CA PHE A 34 27.01 -1.99 8.89
C PHE A 34 27.49 -0.75 9.67
N ARG A 35 28.30 -0.94 10.72
CA ARG A 35 28.92 0.18 11.46
C ARG A 35 29.91 1.00 10.62
N ARG A 36 30.53 0.44 9.57
CA ARG A 36 31.46 1.19 8.71
C ARG A 36 30.77 2.11 7.71
N VAL A 37 29.47 1.93 7.44
CA VAL A 37 28.73 2.73 6.44
C VAL A 37 28.25 4.08 7.00
N ILE A 38 28.22 4.25 8.33
CA ILE A 38 27.66 5.45 8.98
C ILE A 38 28.71 6.58 9.15
N GLU A 39 29.99 6.35 8.87
CA GLU A 39 31.09 7.26 9.25
C GLU A 39 31.64 8.14 8.10
N VAL A 40 30.87 8.36 7.02
CA VAL A 40 31.16 9.36 5.99
C VAL A 40 30.05 10.40 5.95
N ARG A 41 30.03 11.30 6.94
CA ARG A 41 29.34 12.59 6.83
C ARG A 41 30.38 13.69 6.71
N GLU A 42 30.49 14.24 5.50
CA GLU A 42 31.25 15.46 5.23
C GLU A 42 30.71 16.63 6.08
N PRO A 43 31.58 17.56 6.52
CA PRO A 43 31.18 18.72 7.30
C PRO A 43 30.38 19.73 6.44
N LEU A 44 29.22 20.14 6.95
CA LEU A 44 28.39 21.22 6.40
C LEU A 44 29.22 22.51 6.22
N ALA A 45 29.23 23.04 5.00
CA ALA A 45 29.66 24.41 4.72
C ALA A 45 28.63 25.42 5.25
N ALA A 46 29.13 26.54 5.78
CA ALA A 46 28.36 27.62 6.41
C ALA A 46 27.39 28.35 5.44
N PRO A 47 26.33 29.00 5.96
CA PRO A 47 25.41 29.78 5.13
C PRO A 47 26.08 31.06 4.63
N THR A 48 26.11 31.24 3.31
CA THR A 48 26.56 32.48 2.68
C THR A 48 25.37 33.41 2.48
N THR A 49 25.36 34.52 3.21
CA THR A 49 24.48 35.67 2.99
C THR A 49 24.66 36.21 1.57
N THR A 50 23.61 36.17 0.73
CA THR A 50 23.59 36.79 -0.61
C THR A 50 22.39 37.72 -0.75
N ALA A 51 22.66 38.86 -1.39
CA ALA A 51 21.91 40.10 -1.38
C ALA A 51 20.48 40.03 -1.94
N ALA A 52 19.60 40.83 -1.35
CA ALA A 52 18.28 41.14 -1.87
C ALA A 52 18.39 41.90 -3.20
N THR A 53 17.83 41.33 -4.26
CA THR A 53 17.65 42.01 -5.55
C THR A 53 16.23 42.54 -5.63
N THR A 54 16.07 43.86 -5.54
CA THR A 54 14.80 44.55 -5.73
C THR A 54 14.34 44.39 -7.18
N THR A 55 13.32 43.58 -7.41
CA THR A 55 12.67 43.45 -8.73
C THR A 55 11.54 44.47 -8.83
N THR A 56 11.65 45.40 -9.78
CA THR A 56 10.59 46.33 -10.16
C THR A 56 9.53 45.58 -10.95
N VAL A 57 8.35 45.41 -10.37
CA VAL A 57 7.17 44.83 -11.05
C VAL A 57 6.52 45.92 -11.91
N ALA A 58 6.47 45.69 -13.23
CA ALA A 58 5.66 46.48 -14.13
C ALA A 58 4.20 45.99 -14.05
N THR A 59 3.31 46.85 -13.55
CA THR A 59 1.87 46.60 -13.52
C THR A 59 1.32 46.67 -14.94
N THR A 60 1.01 45.51 -15.52
CA THR A 60 0.25 45.44 -16.76
C THR A 60 -1.20 45.18 -16.38
N THR A 61 -2.06 46.16 -16.60
CA THR A 61 -3.51 46.03 -16.44
C THR A 61 -4.03 45.12 -17.55
N THR A 62 -4.28 43.85 -17.23
CA THR A 62 -5.02 42.91 -18.08
C THR A 62 -6.50 43.04 -17.75
N ASP A 63 -7.29 43.38 -18.76
CA ASP A 63 -8.76 43.40 -18.69
C ASP A 63 -9.31 42.08 -18.16
N ALA A 64 -10.18 42.17 -17.17
CA ALA A 64 -10.88 41.05 -16.57
C ALA A 64 -11.83 40.43 -17.60
N THR A 65 -11.36 39.37 -18.27
CA THR A 65 -12.24 38.46 -18.99
C THR A 65 -13.02 37.66 -17.96
N THR A 66 -14.31 37.96 -17.85
CA THR A 66 -15.29 37.21 -17.05
C THR A 66 -15.30 35.75 -17.53
N THR A 67 -14.49 34.92 -16.90
CA THR A 67 -14.48 33.48 -17.13
C THR A 67 -15.75 32.95 -16.50
N THR A 68 -16.71 32.55 -17.33
CA THR A 68 -17.90 31.84 -16.88
C THR A 68 -17.42 30.47 -16.40
N THR A 69 -17.33 30.27 -15.08
CA THR A 69 -17.08 28.97 -14.48
C THR A 69 -18.28 28.08 -14.78
N THR A 70 -18.19 27.30 -15.86
CA THR A 70 -19.08 26.17 -16.09
C THR A 70 -18.75 25.11 -15.04
N THR A 71 -19.60 25.00 -14.02
CA THR A 71 -19.52 23.92 -13.03
C THR A 71 -19.80 22.60 -13.76
N VAL A 72 -18.74 21.89 -14.13
CA VAL A 72 -18.85 20.51 -14.64
C VAL A 72 -19.40 19.67 -13.49
N PRO A 73 -20.50 18.93 -13.69
CA PRO A 73 -21.04 18.07 -12.64
C PRO A 73 -20.00 17.03 -12.23
N GLU A 74 -19.85 16.81 -10.93
CA GLU A 74 -19.00 15.77 -10.37
C GLU A 74 -19.43 14.39 -10.90
N PRO A 75 -18.48 13.52 -11.28
CA PRO A 75 -18.82 12.20 -11.80
C PRO A 75 -19.61 11.39 -10.76
N PRO A 76 -20.65 10.65 -11.16
CA PRO A 76 -21.51 9.95 -10.22
C PRO A 76 -20.86 8.70 -9.61
N CYS A 77 -19.78 8.18 -10.21
CA CYS A 77 -19.12 6.92 -9.81
C CYS A 77 -20.12 5.78 -9.63
N GLU A 78 -20.99 5.64 -10.62
CA GLU A 78 -21.96 4.57 -10.69
C GLU A 78 -21.64 3.70 -11.91
N VAL A 79 -21.44 2.41 -11.66
CA VAL A 79 -21.37 1.38 -12.69
C VAL A 79 -22.36 0.27 -12.36
N PRO A 80 -23.00 -0.34 -13.37
CA PRO A 80 -23.99 -1.38 -13.14
C PRO A 80 -23.34 -2.58 -12.44
N ALA A 81 -24.07 -3.19 -11.50
CA ALA A 81 -23.65 -4.44 -10.90
C ALA A 81 -23.60 -5.56 -11.95
N VAL A 82 -22.61 -6.44 -11.84
CA VAL A 82 -22.48 -7.61 -12.73
C VAL A 82 -23.26 -8.80 -12.16
N THR A 83 -23.92 -9.56 -13.04
CA THR A 83 -24.50 -10.87 -12.68
C THR A 83 -23.50 -11.95 -13.08
N PRO A 84 -23.00 -12.77 -12.14
CA PRO A 84 -22.00 -13.78 -12.47
C PRO A 84 -22.57 -14.85 -13.40
N ALA A 85 -21.81 -15.20 -14.43
CA ALA A 85 -22.01 -16.40 -15.21
C ALA A 85 -21.79 -17.65 -14.33
N SER A 86 -22.37 -18.78 -14.77
CA SER A 86 -22.18 -20.06 -14.08
C SER A 86 -20.70 -20.45 -14.04
N GLY A 87 -20.20 -20.79 -12.85
CA GLY A 87 -18.78 -21.13 -12.63
C GLY A 87 -17.88 -19.93 -12.31
N ASN A 88 -18.45 -18.73 -12.22
CA ASN A 88 -17.74 -17.52 -11.82
C ASN A 88 -18.22 -17.01 -10.46
N ILE A 89 -17.36 -16.23 -9.79
CA ILE A 89 -17.68 -15.48 -8.58
C ILE A 89 -17.55 -13.98 -8.85
N VAL A 90 -18.19 -13.18 -8.01
CA VAL A 90 -18.07 -11.72 -8.04
C VAL A 90 -17.15 -11.28 -6.91
N LEU A 91 -16.02 -10.67 -7.26
CA LEU A 91 -15.18 -9.94 -6.34
C LEU A 91 -15.77 -8.54 -6.17
N THR A 92 -15.57 -7.99 -4.98
CA THR A 92 -15.96 -6.63 -4.70
C THR A 92 -14.69 -5.83 -4.43
N LEU A 93 -14.54 -4.68 -5.09
CA LEU A 93 -13.43 -3.74 -4.91
C LEU A 93 -13.94 -2.39 -4.40
N HIS A 94 -13.06 -1.57 -3.83
CA HIS A 94 -13.33 -0.18 -3.51
C HIS A 94 -12.27 0.70 -4.14
N TYR A 95 -12.71 1.79 -4.77
CA TYR A 95 -11.85 2.79 -5.40
C TYR A 95 -12.27 4.17 -4.97
N SER A 96 -11.35 5.09 -4.74
CA SER A 96 -11.77 6.49 -4.54
C SER A 96 -12.43 7.07 -5.81
N CYS A 97 -13.33 8.03 -5.61
CA CYS A 97 -14.16 8.62 -6.66
C CYS A 97 -13.94 10.12 -6.78
N GLY A 98 -13.88 10.64 -8.00
CA GLY A 98 -13.78 12.09 -8.23
C GLY A 98 -12.55 12.66 -7.53
N ASN A 99 -12.71 13.72 -6.74
CA ASN A 99 -11.60 14.30 -5.95
C ASN A 99 -11.53 13.75 -4.51
N ALA A 100 -12.36 12.77 -4.15
CA ALA A 100 -12.32 12.19 -2.80
C ALA A 100 -10.97 11.50 -2.58
N PRO A 101 -10.31 11.72 -1.43
CA PRO A 101 -9.02 11.11 -1.13
C PRO A 101 -9.14 9.69 -0.55
N PHE A 102 -10.35 9.14 -0.41
CA PHE A 102 -10.60 7.78 0.08
C PHE A 102 -11.97 7.28 -0.41
N PRO A 103 -12.23 5.95 -0.34
CA PRO A 103 -13.53 5.37 -0.68
C PRO A 103 -14.64 5.82 0.27
N THR A 104 -15.76 6.28 -0.27
CA THR A 104 -17.01 6.54 0.47
C THR A 104 -18.02 5.41 0.26
N GLY A 105 -19.17 5.45 0.94
CA GLY A 105 -20.15 4.35 0.94
C GLY A 105 -20.65 3.89 -0.44
N ASN A 106 -20.55 4.72 -1.48
CA ASN A 106 -21.01 4.41 -2.84
C ASN A 106 -19.89 4.01 -3.81
N THR A 107 -18.66 3.86 -3.32
CA THR A 107 -17.48 3.70 -4.18
C THR A 107 -17.08 2.24 -4.40
N VAL A 108 -18.07 1.43 -4.76
CA VAL A 108 -17.93 -0.02 -4.91
C VAL A 108 -18.00 -0.41 -6.36
N VAL A 109 -17.04 -1.24 -6.81
CA VAL A 109 -17.11 -1.89 -8.11
C VAL A 109 -17.05 -3.41 -7.98
N TYR A 110 -17.56 -4.09 -9.00
CA TYR A 110 -17.68 -5.54 -9.02
C TYR A 110 -16.84 -6.12 -10.16
N ARG A 111 -16.13 -7.22 -9.89
CA ARG A 111 -15.34 -7.96 -10.89
C ARG A 111 -15.80 -9.38 -10.94
N GLU A 112 -16.13 -9.85 -12.14
CA GLU A 112 -16.39 -11.26 -12.35
C GLU A 112 -15.08 -11.99 -12.65
N VAL A 113 -14.84 -13.10 -11.95
CA VAL A 113 -13.68 -13.97 -12.16
C VAL A 113 -14.08 -15.44 -12.08
N PRO A 114 -13.31 -16.37 -12.66
CA PRO A 114 -13.51 -17.80 -12.44
C PRO A 114 -13.55 -18.15 -10.95
N ASP A 115 -14.39 -19.11 -10.57
CA ASP A 115 -14.47 -19.58 -9.19
C ASP A 115 -13.10 -20.00 -8.66
N THR A 116 -12.75 -19.54 -7.46
CA THR A 116 -11.43 -19.72 -6.86
C THR A 116 -11.51 -19.77 -5.34
N GLN A 117 -10.67 -20.60 -4.74
CA GLN A 117 -10.47 -20.64 -3.29
C GLN A 117 -9.52 -19.53 -2.80
N LEU A 118 -8.82 -18.85 -3.71
CA LEU A 118 -7.88 -17.78 -3.42
C LEU A 118 -8.55 -16.40 -3.57
N VAL A 119 -9.74 -16.23 -2.98
CA VAL A 119 -10.57 -15.04 -3.21
C VAL A 119 -9.85 -13.75 -2.82
N ILE A 120 -9.19 -13.71 -1.65
CA ILE A 120 -8.44 -12.51 -1.21
C ILE A 120 -7.34 -12.18 -2.22
N THR A 121 -6.56 -13.17 -2.67
CA THR A 121 -5.52 -12.98 -3.69
C THR A 121 -6.11 -12.45 -4.99
N ALA A 122 -7.22 -13.02 -5.47
CA ALA A 122 -7.88 -12.57 -6.69
C ALA A 122 -8.42 -11.13 -6.55
N THR A 123 -8.98 -10.79 -5.39
CA THR A 123 -9.45 -9.43 -5.06
C THR A 123 -8.30 -8.42 -5.03
N THR A 124 -7.19 -8.74 -4.35
CA THR A 124 -6.03 -7.84 -4.29
C THR A 124 -5.40 -7.63 -5.67
N ARG A 125 -5.30 -8.67 -6.50
CA ARG A 125 -4.82 -8.52 -7.88
C ARG A 125 -5.72 -7.65 -8.73
N ALA A 126 -7.02 -7.91 -8.69
CA ALA A 126 -7.99 -7.11 -9.43
C ALA A 126 -8.02 -5.64 -8.96
N LEU A 127 -7.71 -5.39 -7.68
CA LEU A 127 -7.55 -4.04 -7.16
C LEU A 127 -6.32 -3.33 -7.76
N LEU A 128 -5.17 -4.03 -7.80
CA LEU A 128 -3.91 -3.55 -8.38
C LEU A 128 -3.99 -3.32 -9.89
N ASP A 129 -4.76 -4.13 -10.62
CA ASP A 129 -5.07 -3.93 -12.05
C ASP A 129 -5.80 -2.59 -12.30
N GLY A 130 -6.38 -2.00 -11.25
CA GLY A 130 -7.05 -0.70 -11.30
C GLY A 130 -8.48 -0.74 -11.88
N PRO A 131 -9.12 0.44 -11.95
CA PRO A 131 -10.40 0.60 -12.61
C PRO A 131 -10.31 0.24 -14.10
N THR A 132 -11.37 -0.37 -14.62
CA THR A 132 -11.56 -0.53 -16.07
C THR A 132 -11.72 0.83 -16.75
N ALA A 133 -11.59 0.88 -18.08
CA ALA A 133 -11.80 2.12 -18.82
C ALA A 133 -13.21 2.73 -18.63
N GLU A 134 -14.24 1.89 -18.45
CA GLU A 134 -15.60 2.34 -18.17
C GLU A 134 -15.72 2.97 -16.78
N GLU A 135 -15.09 2.37 -15.77
CA GLU A 135 -15.09 2.89 -14.41
C GLU A 135 -14.25 4.15 -14.26
N ALA A 136 -13.08 4.20 -14.91
CA ALA A 136 -12.28 5.41 -14.99
C ALA A 136 -13.08 6.55 -15.65
N ALA A 137 -13.83 6.26 -16.72
CA ALA A 137 -14.73 7.23 -17.34
C ALA A 137 -15.91 7.63 -16.42
N ALA A 138 -16.33 6.74 -15.52
CA ALA A 138 -17.33 7.01 -14.49
C ALA A 138 -16.77 7.77 -13.26
N GLY A 139 -15.45 8.01 -13.20
CA GLY A 139 -14.79 8.81 -12.17
C GLY A 139 -14.05 8.03 -11.09
N PHE A 140 -14.00 6.69 -11.17
CA PHE A 140 -13.19 5.88 -10.26
C PHE A 140 -11.69 6.05 -10.52
N ARG A 141 -10.90 6.10 -9.47
CA ARG A 141 -9.44 6.26 -9.54
C ARG A 141 -8.71 5.13 -8.83
N SER A 142 -7.52 4.81 -9.31
CA SER A 142 -6.58 3.88 -8.67
C SER A 142 -5.56 4.68 -7.84
N PRO A 143 -5.22 4.24 -6.62
CA PRO A 143 -4.10 4.84 -5.86
C PRO A 143 -2.74 4.30 -6.30
N PHE A 144 -2.71 3.28 -7.16
CA PHE A 144 -1.49 2.66 -7.64
C PHE A 144 -0.94 3.39 -8.87
N GLY A 145 0.35 3.21 -9.12
CA GLY A 145 1.02 3.77 -10.29
C GLY A 145 0.37 3.31 -11.61
N PRO A 146 0.54 4.06 -12.72
CA PRO A 146 -0.05 3.70 -14.01
C PRO A 146 0.53 2.41 -14.62
N GLU A 147 1.70 1.99 -14.14
CA GLU A 147 2.35 0.73 -14.52
C GLU A 147 2.01 -0.42 -13.55
N ALA A 148 1.23 -0.16 -12.51
CA ALA A 148 0.88 -1.16 -11.53
C ALA A 148 -0.11 -2.19 -12.12
N GLY A 149 0.04 -3.44 -11.71
CA GLY A 149 -0.84 -4.53 -12.11
C GLY A 149 -0.89 -5.66 -11.08
N GLY A 150 -1.78 -6.62 -11.29
CA GLY A 150 -1.94 -7.78 -10.42
C GLY A 150 -0.68 -8.64 -10.24
N GLU A 151 0.29 -8.52 -11.15
CA GLU A 151 1.63 -9.10 -11.04
C GLU A 151 2.49 -8.48 -9.94
N ASP A 152 2.21 -7.25 -9.51
CA ASP A 152 2.94 -6.59 -8.43
C ASP A 152 2.61 -7.16 -7.05
N LEU A 153 1.60 -8.04 -6.95
CA LEU A 153 1.37 -8.82 -5.75
C LEU A 153 2.42 -9.94 -5.64
N VAL A 154 3.53 -9.61 -4.99
CA VAL A 154 4.67 -10.51 -4.73
C VAL A 154 4.24 -11.68 -3.84
N ASN A 155 3.59 -11.39 -2.73
CA ASN A 155 3.13 -12.41 -1.79
C ASN A 155 1.89 -11.95 -1.03
N ILE A 156 1.05 -12.92 -0.66
CA ILE A 156 -0.08 -12.70 0.24
C ILE A 156 -0.27 -13.90 1.15
N SER A 157 -0.45 -13.65 2.44
CA SER A 157 -0.68 -14.73 3.40
C SER A 157 -1.63 -14.27 4.50
N LEU A 158 -2.56 -15.15 4.88
CA LEU A 158 -3.49 -14.91 5.98
C LEU A 158 -3.22 -15.94 7.07
N SER A 159 -2.90 -15.48 8.28
CA SER A 159 -2.71 -16.34 9.44
C SER A 159 -3.29 -15.68 10.69
N SER A 160 -4.18 -16.39 11.39
CA SER A 160 -4.76 -15.92 12.66
C SER A 160 -5.36 -14.51 12.60
N GLY A 161 -6.06 -14.18 11.52
CA GLY A 161 -6.65 -12.84 11.32
C GLY A 161 -5.71 -11.81 10.70
N ARG A 162 -4.40 -12.04 10.73
CA ARG A 162 -3.41 -11.12 10.18
C ARG A 162 -3.14 -11.43 8.71
N LEU A 163 -3.49 -10.48 7.84
CA LEU A 163 -3.14 -10.51 6.43
C LEU A 163 -1.79 -9.82 6.24
N VAL A 164 -0.85 -10.48 5.56
CA VAL A 164 0.39 -9.87 5.11
C VAL A 164 0.32 -9.73 3.61
N ILE A 165 0.46 -8.51 3.10
CA ILE A 165 0.51 -8.19 1.67
C ILE A 165 1.90 -7.67 1.38
N ASP A 166 2.54 -8.27 0.38
CA ASP A 166 3.83 -7.87 -0.12
C ASP A 166 3.68 -7.44 -1.58
N LEU A 167 4.04 -6.19 -1.84
CA LEU A 167 3.94 -5.56 -3.14
C LEU A 167 5.32 -5.28 -3.72
N ALA A 168 5.43 -5.24 -5.05
CA ALA A 168 6.59 -4.70 -5.73
C ALA A 168 6.58 -3.16 -5.67
N ASP A 169 7.74 -2.52 -5.79
CA ASP A 169 7.87 -1.04 -5.75
C ASP A 169 7.03 -0.32 -6.82
N THR A 170 6.84 -0.98 -7.96
CA THR A 170 6.02 -0.51 -9.08
C THR A 170 4.58 -0.23 -8.67
N ALA A 171 4.01 -1.00 -7.72
CA ALA A 171 2.65 -0.80 -7.25
C ALA A 171 2.44 0.56 -6.57
N THR A 172 3.44 1.05 -5.84
CA THR A 172 3.33 2.28 -5.04
C THR A 172 4.02 3.48 -5.68
N THR A 173 4.63 3.30 -6.86
CA THR A 173 5.31 4.38 -7.57
C THR A 173 4.28 5.44 -8.00
N GLY A 174 4.38 6.63 -7.42
CA GLY A 174 3.47 7.75 -7.70
C GLY A 174 2.17 7.75 -6.88
N ALA A 175 2.09 6.96 -5.80
CA ALA A 175 0.97 7.04 -4.87
C ALA A 175 0.78 8.47 -4.35
N GLU A 176 -0.44 9.02 -4.46
CA GLU A 176 -0.69 10.45 -4.19
C GLU A 176 -0.62 10.79 -2.69
N SER A 177 -1.22 9.95 -1.85
CA SER A 177 -1.28 10.15 -0.41
C SER A 177 -1.53 8.84 0.34
N GLU A 178 -1.21 8.83 1.63
CA GLU A 178 -1.50 7.72 2.54
C GLU A 178 -3.00 7.41 2.58
N ALA A 179 -3.85 8.44 2.70
CA ALA A 179 -5.30 8.29 2.75
C ALA A 179 -5.86 7.61 1.49
N PHE A 180 -5.31 7.94 0.31
CA PHE A 180 -5.76 7.36 -0.95
C PHE A 180 -5.30 5.91 -1.10
N LEU A 181 -4.03 5.62 -0.83
CA LEU A 181 -3.50 4.26 -0.94
C LEU A 181 -4.10 3.32 0.11
N LEU A 182 -4.01 3.69 1.39
CA LEU A 182 -4.52 2.87 2.47
C LEU A 182 -6.05 2.85 2.48
N GLY A 183 -6.71 3.90 1.99
CA GLY A 183 -8.15 3.98 1.86
C GLY A 183 -8.72 2.85 1.01
N ASP A 184 -8.27 2.77 -0.25
CA ASP A 184 -8.77 1.81 -1.22
C ASP A 184 -8.36 0.36 -0.86
N LEU A 185 -7.09 0.17 -0.44
CA LEU A 185 -6.59 -1.13 0.04
C LEU A 185 -7.40 -1.63 1.24
N SER A 186 -7.48 -0.83 2.30
CA SER A 186 -8.08 -1.26 3.57
C SER A 186 -9.58 -1.42 3.45
N ALA A 187 -10.28 -0.53 2.73
CA ALA A 187 -11.69 -0.68 2.44
C ALA A 187 -11.98 -2.00 1.71
N THR A 188 -11.13 -2.40 0.76
CA THR A 188 -11.27 -3.66 0.03
C THR A 188 -10.98 -4.88 0.91
N LEU A 189 -9.87 -4.86 1.66
CA LEU A 189 -9.37 -6.01 2.41
C LEU A 189 -10.16 -6.28 3.70
N PHE A 190 -10.58 -5.25 4.41
CA PHE A 190 -11.39 -5.43 5.61
C PHE A 190 -12.83 -5.87 5.32
N ARG A 191 -13.23 -6.06 4.07
CA ARG A 191 -14.49 -6.78 3.80
C ARG A 191 -14.45 -8.25 4.14
N PHE A 192 -13.27 -8.85 4.13
CA PHE A 192 -13.11 -10.24 4.53
C PHE A 192 -13.18 -10.32 6.05
N SER A 193 -14.23 -10.95 6.59
CA SER A 193 -14.43 -11.11 8.04
C SER A 193 -13.30 -11.88 8.73
N SER A 194 -12.55 -12.67 7.97
CA SER A 194 -11.35 -13.38 8.43
C SER A 194 -10.12 -12.49 8.57
N VAL A 195 -10.16 -11.22 8.15
CA VAL A 195 -9.05 -10.25 8.25
C VAL A 195 -9.33 -9.31 9.42
N SER A 196 -8.52 -9.38 10.47
CA SER A 196 -8.57 -8.45 11.61
C SER A 196 -7.52 -7.35 11.49
N SER A 197 -6.40 -7.63 10.83
CA SER A 197 -5.33 -6.65 10.60
C SER A 197 -4.56 -6.91 9.32
N VAL A 198 -3.89 -5.88 8.82
CA VAL A 198 -3.08 -5.93 7.61
C VAL A 198 -1.69 -5.39 7.88
N GLU A 199 -0.66 -6.16 7.55
CA GLU A 199 0.71 -5.68 7.41
C GLU A 199 1.01 -5.52 5.92
N TYR A 200 1.32 -4.30 5.52
CA TYR A 200 1.77 -3.98 4.16
C TYR A 200 3.29 -4.00 4.09
N ARG A 201 3.83 -4.52 2.98
CA ARG A 201 5.27 -4.61 2.72
C ARG A 201 5.58 -4.23 1.29
N LEU A 202 6.79 -3.71 1.08
CA LEU A 202 7.41 -3.58 -0.23
C LEU A 202 8.62 -4.48 -0.30
N ASN A 203 8.65 -5.36 -1.30
CA ASN A 203 9.74 -6.32 -1.52
C ASN A 203 10.17 -7.07 -0.23
N GLY A 204 9.20 -7.44 0.58
CA GLY A 204 9.37 -8.17 1.84
C GLY A 204 9.62 -7.29 3.08
N SER A 205 9.74 -5.97 2.93
CA SER A 205 10.03 -5.02 4.01
C SER A 205 8.80 -4.19 4.39
N CYS A 206 8.38 -4.30 5.64
CA CYS A 206 7.33 -3.43 6.20
C CYS A 206 7.82 -1.99 6.34
N ASP A 207 9.07 -1.80 6.78
CA ASP A 207 9.65 -0.47 6.93
C ASP A 207 9.72 0.27 5.59
N ASP A 208 10.04 -0.42 4.50
CA ASP A 208 10.13 0.21 3.17
C ASP A 208 8.76 0.70 2.67
N PHE A 209 7.69 -0.06 2.95
CA PHE A 209 6.33 0.37 2.63
C PHE A 209 5.96 1.66 3.37
N TRP A 210 6.14 1.69 4.68
CA TRP A 210 5.75 2.83 5.51
C TRP A 210 6.70 4.04 5.38
N ALA A 211 7.94 3.81 4.97
CA ALA A 211 8.90 4.89 4.69
C ALA A 211 8.43 5.84 3.58
N ILE A 212 7.56 5.39 2.66
CA ILE A 212 6.94 6.26 1.64
C ILE A 212 6.12 7.39 2.29
N PHE A 213 5.54 7.14 3.46
CA PHE A 213 4.77 8.11 4.23
C PHE A 213 5.60 8.79 5.33
N GLY A 214 6.89 8.47 5.42
CA GLY A 214 7.79 9.00 6.45
C GLY A 214 7.49 8.46 7.86
N THR A 215 6.84 7.30 7.96
CA THR A 215 6.48 6.65 9.23
C THR A 215 7.23 5.31 9.38
N ALA A 216 7.22 4.77 10.60
CA ALA A 216 7.78 3.45 10.88
C ALA A 216 6.79 2.35 10.49
N CYS A 217 7.29 1.11 10.33
CA CYS A 217 6.43 -0.05 10.11
C CYS A 217 5.27 -0.10 11.11
N ASP A 218 4.05 -0.19 10.57
CA ASP A 218 2.83 -0.37 11.34
C ASP A 218 1.96 -1.52 10.79
N VAL A 219 1.17 -2.11 11.69
CA VAL A 219 0.17 -3.11 11.37
C VAL A 219 -1.18 -2.45 11.55
N LEU A 220 -1.90 -2.25 10.45
CA LEU A 220 -3.19 -1.60 10.49
C LEU A 220 -4.25 -2.56 11.02
N GLU A 221 -4.81 -2.28 12.19
CA GLU A 221 -5.93 -3.03 12.74
C GLU A 221 -7.26 -2.53 12.15
N ARG A 222 -8.22 -3.45 11.95
CA ARG A 222 -9.56 -3.13 11.47
C ARG A 222 -10.23 -2.01 12.26
N SER A 223 -10.12 -2.07 13.59
CA SER A 223 -10.74 -1.06 14.46
C SER A 223 -10.09 0.33 14.31
N GLN A 224 -8.79 0.38 14.01
CA GLN A 224 -8.11 1.65 13.72
C GLN A 224 -8.57 2.20 12.37
N TRP A 225 -8.65 1.35 11.34
CA TRP A 225 -9.20 1.71 10.04
C TRP A 225 -10.64 2.25 10.15
N GLU A 226 -11.52 1.55 10.87
CA GLU A 226 -12.92 1.95 11.06
C GLU A 226 -13.04 3.31 11.79
N ALA A 227 -12.19 3.55 12.79
CA ALA A 227 -12.13 4.84 13.49
C ALA A 227 -11.64 5.96 12.57
N GLN A 228 -10.58 5.70 11.77
CA GLN A 228 -10.03 6.66 10.83
C GLN A 228 -11.03 7.02 9.73
N GLN A 229 -11.74 6.01 9.19
CA GLN A 229 -12.75 6.20 8.17
C GLN A 229 -13.93 7.04 8.70
N ALA A 230 -14.33 6.86 9.95
CA ALA A 230 -15.37 7.67 10.57
C ALA A 230 -14.97 9.15 10.67
N GLU A 231 -13.74 9.44 11.11
CA GLU A 231 -13.21 10.81 11.15
C GLU A 231 -13.20 11.45 9.75
N TRP A 232 -12.78 10.70 8.74
CA TRP A 232 -12.75 11.16 7.36
C TRP A 232 -14.14 11.48 6.80
N ILE A 233 -15.14 10.65 7.13
CA ILE A 233 -16.53 10.91 6.75
C ILE A 233 -17.06 12.16 7.45
N ASP A 234 -16.73 12.37 8.72
CA ASP A 234 -17.15 13.58 9.45
C ASP A 234 -16.53 14.84 8.84
N LEU A 235 -15.24 14.80 8.48
CA LEU A 235 -14.56 15.92 7.80
C LEU A 235 -15.14 16.22 6.42
N ALA A 236 -15.61 15.22 5.69
CA ALA A 236 -16.22 15.41 4.37
C ALA A 236 -17.62 16.05 4.44
N ASN A 237 -18.28 15.98 5.60
CA ASN A 237 -19.65 16.49 5.80
C ASN A 237 -19.72 17.82 6.56
N GLY A 238 -18.59 18.35 7.04
CA GLY A 238 -18.48 19.61 7.79
C GLY A 238 -18.05 20.79 6.94
#